data_AF-A0A7C4TGU5-F1
#
_entry.id   AF-A0A7C4TGU5-F1
#
_cell.length_a   1.000
_cell.length_b   1.000
_cell.length_c   1.000
_cell.angle_alpha   90.00
_cell.angle_beta   90.00
_cell.angle_gamma   90.00
#
_symmetry.space_group_name_H-M   'P 1'
#
loop_
_entity.id
_entity.type
_entity.pdbx_description
1 polymer ?
#
loop_
_entity_poly.entity_id
_entity_poly.type
_entity_poly.pdbx_seq_one_letter_code
_entity_poly.pdbx_strand_id
1 'polypeptide(L)'
;MVSREDKIQYLETQIENEKLAGSDGANCVSIARKQIELSRLYRANGNVQKSDDVLNDTLKTLEDPMCIRTNETTRLITAIKNFQSNPNMMNMQKMPALYRYIGLIILLVGYGAIYLTSEYIALPSDYFLVGILVVFVLSMWIGSALRRRYIRSLRDNQSNTIEGNNDSQFKNP
;
A
#
# COMPACT_ATOMS: atom_id res chain seq x y z
N MET A 1 10.12 -15.93 10.44
CA MET A 1 9.01 -15.02 10.04
C MET A 1 8.30 -14.66 11.33
N VAL A 2 8.28 -13.37 11.72
CA VAL A 2 7.51 -12.92 12.90
C VAL A 2 6.03 -13.15 12.59
N SER A 3 5.32 -13.84 13.49
CA SER A 3 3.91 -14.15 13.26
C SER A 3 3.10 -12.85 13.27
N ARG A 4 2.04 -12.77 12.45
CA ARG A 4 1.19 -11.56 12.42
C ARG A 4 0.56 -11.30 13.80
N GLU A 5 0.34 -12.37 14.54
CA GLU A 5 -0.16 -12.42 15.91
C GLU A 5 0.83 -11.76 16.88
N ASP A 6 2.13 -12.05 16.77
CA ASP A 6 3.16 -11.39 17.59
C ASP A 6 3.18 -9.87 17.36
N LYS A 7 2.97 -9.46 16.09
CA LYS A 7 2.91 -8.04 15.73
C LYS A 7 1.66 -7.35 16.26
N ILE A 8 0.51 -8.04 16.27
CA ILE A 8 -0.73 -7.55 16.87
C ILE A 8 -0.53 -7.34 18.37
N GLN A 9 -0.02 -8.36 19.07
CA GLN A 9 0.21 -8.29 20.51
C GLN A 9 1.21 -7.19 20.89
N TYR A 10 2.30 -7.06 20.13
CA TYR A 10 3.28 -5.99 20.33
C TYR A 10 2.68 -4.58 20.14
N LEU A 11 1.80 -4.40 19.15
CA LEU A 11 1.12 -3.12 18.92
C LEU A 11 0.10 -2.83 20.03
N GLU A 12 -0.63 -3.82 20.51
CA GLU A 12 -1.57 -3.67 21.63
C GLU A 12 -0.87 -3.24 22.91
N THR A 13 0.21 -3.93 23.28
CA THR A 13 1.01 -3.58 24.47
C THR A 13 1.60 -2.18 24.36
N GLN A 14 2.06 -1.77 23.17
CA GLN A 14 2.57 -0.40 22.98
C GLN A 14 1.49 0.67 23.09
N ILE A 15 0.29 0.40 22.56
CA ILE A 15 -0.85 1.32 22.65
C ILE A 15 -1.25 1.48 24.12
N GLU A 16 -1.32 0.39 24.86
CA GLU A 16 -1.64 0.40 26.29
C GLU A 16 -0.60 1.16 27.10
N ASN A 17 0.69 0.89 26.86
CA ASN A 17 1.77 1.62 27.51
C ASN A 17 1.78 3.12 27.17
N GLU A 18 1.49 3.51 25.93
CA GLU A 18 1.40 4.93 25.55
C GLU A 18 0.17 5.62 26.13
N LYS A 19 -0.95 4.91 26.30
CA LYS A 19 -2.13 5.42 26.99
C LYS A 19 -1.86 5.64 28.48
N LEU A 20 -1.12 4.73 29.13
CA LEU A 20 -0.75 4.85 30.54
C LEU A 20 0.32 5.91 30.78
N ALA A 21 1.29 6.04 29.86
CA ALA A 21 2.36 7.04 29.95
C ALA A 21 1.92 8.44 29.51
N GLY A 22 0.93 8.55 28.63
CA GLY A 22 0.42 9.80 28.06
C GLY A 22 -0.78 10.34 28.81
N SER A 23 -0.62 10.71 30.08
CA SER A 23 -1.69 11.25 30.92
C SER A 23 -2.23 12.62 30.48
N ASP A 24 -1.57 13.32 29.54
CA ASP A 24 -1.87 14.73 29.20
C ASP A 24 -2.27 14.94 27.72
N GLY A 25 -2.70 13.91 26.99
CA GLY A 25 -3.21 14.07 25.63
C GLY A 25 -2.18 14.51 24.57
N ALA A 26 -0.89 14.55 24.91
CA ALA A 26 0.18 14.92 23.99
C ALA A 26 0.47 13.85 22.90
N ASN A 27 0.09 12.58 23.14
CA ASN A 27 0.48 11.44 22.30
C ASN A 27 -0.65 10.82 21.47
N CYS A 28 -1.84 11.43 21.40
CA CYS A 28 -2.97 10.83 20.67
C CYS A 28 -2.68 10.63 19.16
N VAL A 29 -1.79 11.41 18.54
CA VAL A 29 -1.35 11.16 17.16
C VAL A 29 -0.53 9.87 17.03
N SER A 30 0.40 9.58 17.96
CA SER A 30 1.19 8.33 17.89
C SER A 30 0.31 7.12 18.14
N ILE A 31 -0.56 7.21 19.16
CA ILE A 31 -1.53 6.18 19.52
C ILE A 31 -2.44 5.89 18.32
N ALA A 32 -2.98 6.94 17.68
CA ALA A 32 -3.85 6.79 16.54
C ALA A 32 -3.14 6.14 15.34
N ARG A 33 -1.87 6.49 15.07
CA ARG A 33 -1.10 5.85 14.00
C ARG A 33 -0.92 4.34 14.25
N LYS A 34 -0.62 3.95 15.49
CA LYS A 34 -0.49 2.53 15.87
C LYS A 34 -1.83 1.79 15.80
N GLN A 35 -2.92 2.42 16.23
CA GLN A 35 -4.26 1.84 16.11
C GLN A 35 -4.71 1.67 14.65
N ILE A 36 -4.36 2.60 13.76
CA ILE A 36 -4.58 2.44 12.31
C ILE A 36 -3.75 1.28 11.73
N GLU A 37 -2.53 1.07 12.22
CA GLU A 37 -1.74 -0.09 11.81
C GLU A 37 -2.33 -1.40 12.33
N LEU A 38 -2.81 -1.41 13.58
CA LEU A 38 -3.49 -2.54 14.20
C LEU A 38 -4.78 -2.90 13.44
N SER A 39 -5.61 -1.92 13.07
CA SER A 39 -6.85 -2.17 12.31
C SER A 39 -6.56 -2.79 10.95
N ARG A 40 -5.49 -2.35 10.27
CA ARG A 40 -5.04 -2.97 9.01
C ARG A 40 -4.64 -4.44 9.19
N LEU A 41 -3.98 -4.78 10.29
CA LEU A 41 -3.63 -6.17 10.61
C LEU A 41 -4.88 -7.00 10.90
N TYR A 42 -5.82 -6.46 11.68
CA TYR A 42 -7.09 -7.14 11.94
C TYR A 42 -7.88 -7.42 10.66
N ARG A 43 -7.96 -6.43 9.76
CA ARG A 43 -8.61 -6.60 8.45
C ARG A 43 -7.87 -7.60 7.56
N ALA A 44 -6.54 -7.59 7.57
CA ALA A 44 -5.72 -8.55 6.83
C ALA A 44 -5.84 -9.99 7.36
N ASN A 45 -6.22 -10.15 8.64
CA ASN A 45 -6.53 -11.43 9.27
C ASN A 45 -8.01 -11.85 9.09
N GLY A 46 -8.79 -11.10 8.30
CA GLY A 46 -10.21 -11.37 8.07
C GLY A 46 -11.15 -10.88 9.18
N ASN A 47 -10.61 -10.30 10.26
CA ASN A 47 -11.42 -9.77 11.35
C ASN A 47 -11.80 -8.31 11.09
N VAL A 48 -12.75 -8.12 10.18
CA VAL A 48 -13.24 -6.79 9.76
C VAL A 48 -13.90 -6.05 10.92
N GLN A 49 -14.66 -6.77 11.76
CA GLN A 49 -15.37 -6.15 12.88
C GLN A 49 -14.41 -5.56 13.91
N LYS A 50 -13.38 -6.31 14.34
CA LYS A 50 -12.33 -5.76 15.24
C LYS A 50 -11.58 -4.60 14.61
N SER A 51 -11.33 -4.66 13.29
CA SER A 51 -10.70 -3.53 12.59
C SER A 51 -11.54 -2.25 12.71
N ASP A 52 -12.85 -2.37 12.49
CA ASP A 52 -13.77 -1.22 12.54
C ASP A 52 -13.92 -0.70 13.98
N ASP A 53 -13.95 -1.58 14.98
CA ASP A 53 -13.93 -1.21 16.41
C ASP A 53 -12.67 -0.42 16.77
N VAL A 54 -11.49 -0.90 16.36
CA VAL A 54 -10.22 -0.20 16.58
C VAL A 54 -10.19 1.17 15.88
N LEU A 55 -10.75 1.28 14.67
CA LEU A 55 -10.85 2.57 13.97
C LEU A 55 -11.82 3.54 14.68
N ASN A 56 -12.92 3.04 15.23
CA ASN A 56 -13.85 3.84 16.02
C ASN A 56 -13.19 4.36 17.31
N ASP A 57 -12.44 3.51 18.00
CA ASP A 57 -11.67 3.92 19.18
C ASP A 57 -10.57 4.91 18.83
N THR A 58 -9.98 4.79 17.64
CA THR A 58 -9.03 5.77 17.11
C THR A 58 -9.69 7.13 16.91
N LEU A 59 -10.88 7.17 16.32
CA LEU A 59 -11.63 8.41 16.14
C LEU A 59 -11.95 9.07 17.48
N LYS A 60 -12.43 8.30 18.47
CA LYS A 60 -12.69 8.83 19.82
C LYS A 60 -11.43 9.42 20.44
N THR A 61 -10.29 8.74 20.31
CA THR A 61 -9.00 9.21 20.84
C THR A 61 -8.55 10.52 20.17
N LEU A 62 -8.82 10.70 18.87
CA LEU A 62 -8.48 11.92 18.13
C LEU A 62 -9.51 13.05 18.31
N GLU A 63 -10.75 12.73 18.63
CA GLU A 63 -11.83 13.69 18.90
C GLU A 63 -11.91 14.11 20.37
N ASP A 64 -11.14 13.46 21.25
CA ASP A 64 -11.03 13.81 22.67
C ASP A 64 -10.58 15.28 22.84
N PRO A 65 -11.29 16.09 23.65
CA PRO A 65 -10.90 17.48 23.91
C PRO A 65 -9.52 17.65 24.55
N MET A 66 -8.97 16.60 25.18
CA MET A 66 -7.61 16.60 25.71
C MET A 66 -6.54 16.41 24.62
N CYS A 67 -6.94 15.99 23.42
CA CYS A 67 -6.02 15.79 22.30
C CYS A 67 -5.68 17.13 21.61
N ILE A 68 -4.39 17.41 21.46
CA ILE A 68 -3.92 18.63 20.79
C ILE A 68 -4.33 18.58 19.31
N ARG A 69 -5.29 19.44 18.93
CA ARG A 69 -5.71 19.58 17.53
C ARG A 69 -4.60 20.20 16.70
N THR A 70 -4.04 19.39 15.81
CA THR A 70 -3.06 19.81 14.81
C THR A 70 -3.58 19.54 13.40
N ASN A 71 -2.87 20.02 12.38
CA ASN A 71 -3.18 19.64 11.00
C ASN A 71 -3.05 18.13 10.77
N GLU A 72 -2.22 17.43 11.54
CA GLU A 72 -2.07 15.99 11.45
C GLU A 72 -3.29 15.24 12.00
N THR A 73 -3.83 15.65 13.15
CA THR A 73 -5.04 15.02 13.73
C THR A 73 -6.22 15.15 12.78
N THR A 74 -6.44 16.33 12.18
CA THR A 74 -7.54 16.53 11.24
C THR A 74 -7.37 15.66 9.99
N ARG A 75 -6.14 15.55 9.45
CA ARG A 75 -5.86 14.65 8.32
C ARG A 75 -6.14 13.18 8.66
N LEU A 76 -5.78 12.74 9.86
CA LEU A 76 -6.04 11.38 10.33
C LEU A 76 -7.54 11.12 10.49
N ILE A 77 -8.28 12.05 11.11
CA ILE A 77 -9.75 11.94 11.24
C ILE A 77 -10.41 11.83 9.86
N THR A 78 -10.05 12.69 8.91
CA THR A 78 -10.58 12.63 7.54
C THR A 78 -10.21 11.32 6.84
N ALA A 79 -8.97 10.85 7.02
CA ALA A 79 -8.53 9.58 6.45
C ALA A 79 -9.35 8.41 7.02
N ILE A 80 -9.54 8.34 8.34
CA ILE A 80 -10.31 7.26 8.99
C ILE A 80 -11.77 7.30 8.53
N LYS A 81 -12.40 8.48 8.50
CA LYS A 81 -13.79 8.64 8.02
C LYS A 81 -13.94 8.18 6.58
N ASN A 82 -12.96 8.49 5.71
CA ASN A 82 -12.96 8.02 4.32
C ASN A 82 -12.74 6.50 4.21
N PHE A 83 -11.90 5.92 5.08
CA PHE A 83 -11.69 4.46 5.14
C PHE A 83 -12.95 3.72 5.62
N GLN A 84 -13.71 4.30 6.55
CA GLN A 84 -14.98 3.74 7.02
C GLN A 84 -16.09 3.88 5.98
N SER A 85 -16.20 5.04 5.32
CA SER A 85 -17.22 5.25 4.29
C SER A 85 -16.97 4.43 3.02
N ASN A 86 -15.72 4.05 2.76
CA ASN A 86 -15.33 3.27 1.59
C ASN A 86 -14.40 2.10 2.01
N PRO A 87 -14.96 1.05 2.64
CA PRO A 87 -14.16 -0.07 3.16
C PRO A 87 -13.43 -0.86 2.06
N ASN A 88 -13.89 -0.75 0.81
CA ASN A 88 -13.31 -1.39 -0.37
C ASN A 88 -12.17 -0.61 -1.03
N MET A 89 -11.73 0.53 -0.48
CA MET A 89 -10.51 1.17 -0.96
C MET A 89 -9.32 0.29 -0.55
N MET A 90 -8.87 -0.54 -1.51
CA MET A 90 -7.69 -1.38 -1.35
C MET A 90 -6.56 -0.55 -0.77
N ASN A 91 -6.06 -1.03 0.36
CA ASN A 91 -4.86 -0.55 1.03
C ASN A 91 -3.80 -0.37 -0.05
N MET A 92 -3.53 0.86 -0.49
CA MET A 92 -2.54 1.15 -1.52
C MET A 92 -1.18 0.85 -0.90
N GLN A 93 -0.82 -0.43 -0.90
CA GLN A 93 0.47 -0.94 -0.51
C GLN A 93 1.48 -0.13 -1.32
N LYS A 94 2.40 0.57 -0.62
CA LYS A 94 3.42 1.42 -1.26
C LYS A 94 4.00 0.65 -2.44
N MET A 95 3.70 1.13 -3.65
CA MET A 95 4.07 0.44 -4.88
C MET A 95 5.60 0.24 -4.84
N PRO A 96 6.12 -0.99 -5.02
CA PRO A 96 7.55 -1.23 -4.93
C PRO A 96 8.29 -0.32 -5.91
N ALA A 97 9.38 0.30 -5.47
CA ALA A 97 10.13 1.28 -6.26
C ALA A 97 10.52 0.75 -7.65
N LEU A 98 10.75 -0.57 -7.75
CA LEU A 98 11.10 -1.26 -8.98
C LEU A 98 10.05 -1.10 -10.11
N TYR A 99 8.75 -1.14 -9.76
CA TYR A 99 7.67 -0.91 -10.73
C TYR A 99 7.56 0.54 -11.19
N ARG A 100 8.09 1.49 -10.39
CA ARG A 100 8.15 2.91 -10.77
C ARG A 100 9.19 3.17 -11.86
N TYR A 101 10.27 2.37 -11.89
CA TYR A 101 11.39 2.56 -12.83
C TYR A 101 11.41 1.58 -14.01
N ILE A 102 10.48 0.61 -14.06
CA ILE A 102 10.42 -0.39 -15.14
C ILE A 102 10.39 0.22 -16.54
N GLY A 103 9.66 1.32 -16.75
CA GLY A 103 9.63 2.01 -18.04
C GLY A 103 10.98 2.63 -18.41
N LEU A 104 11.71 3.16 -17.41
CA LEU A 104 13.02 3.76 -17.61
C LEU A 104 14.07 2.67 -17.93
N ILE A 105 13.99 1.52 -17.26
CA ILE A 105 14.85 0.36 -17.55
C ILE A 105 14.64 -0.13 -18.99
N ILE A 106 13.38 -0.28 -19.42
CA ILE A 106 13.05 -0.71 -20.79
C ILE A 106 13.58 0.30 -21.82
N LEU A 107 13.44 1.61 -21.54
CA LEU A 107 13.94 2.66 -22.42
C LEU A 107 15.47 2.60 -22.54
N LEU A 108 16.18 2.42 -21.43
CA LEU A 108 17.64 2.34 -21.40
C LEU A 108 18.16 1.12 -22.18
N VAL A 109 17.53 -0.04 -21.99
CA VAL A 109 17.85 -1.27 -22.75
C VAL A 109 17.53 -1.11 -24.23
N GLY A 110 16.37 -0.54 -24.58
CA GLY A 110 15.97 -0.32 -25.96
C GLY A 110 16.87 0.67 -26.68
N TYR A 111 17.32 1.73 -26.00
CA TYR A 111 18.30 2.66 -26.53
C TYR A 111 19.65 1.99 -26.77
N GLY A 112 20.12 1.17 -25.81
CA GLY A 112 21.35 0.40 -25.97
C GLY A 112 21.32 -0.58 -27.14
N ALA A 113 20.18 -1.23 -27.38
CA ALA A 113 20.00 -2.10 -28.53
C ALA A 113 20.05 -1.34 -29.85
N ILE A 114 19.37 -0.18 -29.95
CA ILE A 114 19.43 0.69 -31.14
C ILE A 114 20.86 1.16 -31.39
N TYR A 115 21.55 1.61 -30.35
CA TYR A 115 22.94 2.07 -30.43
C TYR A 115 23.86 0.97 -30.99
N LEU A 116 23.80 -0.24 -30.42
CA LEU A 116 24.57 -1.39 -30.93
C LEU A 116 24.20 -1.70 -32.39
N THR A 117 22.91 -1.73 -32.75
CA THR A 117 22.53 -1.99 -34.15
C THR A 117 22.99 -0.91 -35.11
N SER A 118 23.09 0.36 -34.67
CA SER A 118 23.61 1.45 -35.51
C SER A 118 25.11 1.35 -35.77
N GLU A 119 25.85 0.67 -34.89
CA GLU A 119 27.30 0.45 -35.03
C GLU A 119 27.60 -0.74 -35.96
N TYR A 120 26.73 -1.76 -35.98
CA TYR A 120 26.87 -2.93 -36.87
C TYR A 120 26.16 -2.80 -38.23
N ILE A 121 25.13 -1.97 -38.32
CA ILE A 121 24.35 -1.73 -39.53
C ILE A 121 24.37 -0.22 -39.75
N ALA A 122 25.00 0.23 -40.84
CA ALA A 122 25.05 1.64 -41.23
C ALA A 122 23.64 2.14 -41.59
N LEU A 123 22.86 2.45 -40.55
CA LEU A 123 21.52 2.99 -40.67
C LEU A 123 21.61 4.49 -40.96
N PRO A 124 20.87 5.00 -41.96
CA PRO A 124 20.74 6.43 -42.17
C PRO A 124 20.20 7.12 -40.92
N SER A 125 20.66 8.35 -40.63
CA SER A 125 20.34 9.11 -39.42
C SER A 125 18.83 9.24 -39.15
N ASP A 126 18.03 9.27 -40.20
CA ASP A 126 16.57 9.43 -40.11
C ASP A 126 15.90 8.20 -39.48
N TYR A 127 16.45 6.99 -39.71
CA TYR A 127 15.94 5.76 -39.12
C TYR A 127 16.32 5.62 -37.64
N PHE A 128 17.43 6.22 -37.21
CA PHE A 128 17.86 6.22 -35.82
C PHE A 128 16.86 7.00 -34.94
N LEU A 129 16.45 8.18 -35.39
CA LEU A 129 15.52 9.04 -34.66
C LEU A 129 14.12 8.42 -34.60
N VAL A 130 13.65 7.83 -35.71
CA VAL A 130 12.39 7.08 -35.75
C VAL A 130 12.45 5.85 -34.83
N GLY A 131 13.57 5.12 -34.82
CA GLY A 131 13.77 3.96 -33.93
C GLY A 131 13.65 4.31 -32.45
N ILE A 132 14.27 5.41 -32.02
CA ILE A 132 14.16 5.90 -30.63
C ILE A 132 12.72 6.23 -30.29
N LEU A 133 12.00 6.90 -31.19
CA LEU A 133 10.61 7.30 -30.99
C LEU A 133 9.70 6.07 -30.84
N VAL A 134 9.91 5.04 -31.67
CA VAL A 134 9.18 3.77 -31.59
C VAL A 134 9.44 3.05 -30.27
N VAL A 135 10.71 2.96 -29.83
CA VAL A 135 11.07 2.35 -28.53
C VAL A 135 10.46 3.13 -27.37
N PHE A 136 10.44 4.47 -27.44
CA PHE A 136 9.82 5.31 -26.43
C PHE A 136 8.32 4.99 -26.28
N VAL A 137 7.57 4.98 -27.38
CA VAL A 137 6.13 4.68 -27.38
C VAL A 137 5.86 3.26 -26.86
N LEU A 138 6.64 2.27 -27.31
CA LEU A 138 6.52 0.88 -26.84
C LEU A 138 6.81 0.75 -25.35
N SER A 139 7.84 1.43 -24.83
CA SER A 139 8.19 1.40 -23.40
C SER A 139 7.06 1.96 -22.54
N MET A 140 6.40 3.03 -23.00
CA MET A 140 5.28 3.67 -22.32
C MET A 140 4.04 2.76 -22.32
N TRP A 141 3.78 2.09 -23.45
CA TRP A 141 2.64 1.18 -23.59
C TRP A 141 2.80 -0.08 -22.73
N ILE A 142 3.98 -0.71 -22.77
CA ILE A 142 4.31 -1.90 -21.97
C ILE A 142 4.30 -1.56 -20.48
N GLY A 143 4.90 -0.43 -20.08
CA GLY A 143 4.89 0.03 -18.70
C GLY A 143 3.48 0.25 -18.16
N SER A 144 2.59 0.85 -18.97
CA SER A 144 1.19 1.04 -18.62
C SER A 144 0.42 -0.29 -18.47
N ALA A 145 0.63 -1.22 -19.40
CA ALA A 145 -0.02 -2.53 -19.37
C ALA A 145 0.43 -3.37 -18.15
N LEU A 146 1.73 -3.39 -17.85
CA LEU A 146 2.28 -4.09 -16.69
C LEU A 146 1.75 -3.51 -15.38
N ARG A 147 1.64 -2.18 -15.28
CA ARG A 147 1.08 -1.52 -14.10
C ARG A 147 -0.39 -1.88 -13.89
N ARG A 148 -1.20 -1.93 -14.95
CA ARG A 148 -2.61 -2.38 -14.88
C ARG A 148 -2.72 -3.85 -14.46
N ARG A 149 -1.89 -4.74 -15.01
CA ARG A 149 -1.87 -6.15 -14.62
C ARG A 149 -1.46 -6.34 -13.17
N TYR A 150 -0.43 -5.61 -12.71
CA TYR A 150 0.02 -5.68 -11.32
C TYR A 150 -1.05 -5.21 -10.32
N ILE A 151 -1.79 -4.14 -10.65
CA ILE A 151 -2.91 -3.67 -9.82
C ILE A 151 -4.03 -4.72 -9.76
N ARG A 152 -4.34 -5.39 -10.88
CA ARG A 152 -5.31 -6.52 -10.87
C ARG A 152 -4.81 -7.71 -10.07
N SER A 153 -3.55 -8.13 -10.22
CA SER A 153 -3.02 -9.26 -9.45
C SER A 153 -2.97 -9.00 -7.95
N LEU A 154 -2.73 -7.76 -7.52
CA LEU A 154 -2.83 -7.39 -6.10
C LEU A 154 -4.27 -7.52 -5.57
N ARG A 155 -5.24 -7.12 -6.38
CA ARG A 155 -6.68 -7.27 -6.08
C ARG A 155 -7.07 -8.74 -5.94
N ASP A 156 -6.64 -9.58 -6.89
CA ASP A 156 -7.01 -10.98 -6.94
C ASP A 156 -6.29 -11.82 -5.86
N ASN A 157 -5.02 -11.50 -5.55
CA ASN A 157 -4.31 -12.15 -4.46
C ASN A 157 -4.91 -11.81 -3.09
N GLN A 158 -5.44 -10.60 -2.91
CA GLN A 158 -6.18 -10.25 -1.69
C GLN A 158 -7.52 -10.99 -1.60
N SER A 159 -8.29 -11.12 -2.69
CA SER A 159 -9.56 -11.89 -2.65
C SER A 159 -9.33 -13.37 -2.36
N ASN A 160 -8.32 -13.98 -2.99
CA ASN A 160 -8.03 -15.41 -2.79
C ASN A 160 -7.50 -15.73 -1.39
N THR A 161 -6.82 -14.78 -0.73
CA THR A 161 -6.41 -14.94 0.68
C THR A 161 -7.62 -14.89 1.62
N ILE A 162 -8.68 -14.18 1.26
CA ILE A 162 -9.92 -14.09 2.05
C ILE A 162 -10.76 -15.36 1.87
N GLU A 163 -10.90 -15.89 0.64
CA GLU A 163 -11.64 -17.14 0.39
C GLU A 163 -10.91 -18.38 0.95
N GLY A 164 -9.59 -18.46 0.78
CA GLY A 164 -8.81 -19.61 1.28
C GLY A 164 -8.79 -19.74 2.81
N ASN A 165 -9.01 -18.65 3.55
CA ASN A 165 -9.07 -18.67 5.02
C ASN A 165 -10.47 -19.05 5.56
N ASN A 166 -11.52 -18.83 4.77
CA ASN A 166 -12.88 -19.24 5.10
C ASN A 166 -13.10 -20.75 4.87
N ASP A 167 -12.42 -21.35 3.89
CA ASP A 167 -12.53 -22.79 3.61
C ASP A 167 -11.80 -23.66 4.65
N SER A 168 -10.76 -23.14 5.30
CA SER A 168 -10.05 -23.87 6.37
C SER A 168 -10.80 -23.96 7.70
N GLN A 169 -11.89 -23.20 7.90
CA GLN A 169 -12.72 -23.29 9.12
C GLN A 169 -13.88 -24.28 9.01
N PHE A 170 -14.14 -24.88 7.83
CA PHE A 170 -15.28 -25.78 7.62
C PHE A 170 -14.92 -27.26 7.40
N LYS A 171 -13.66 -27.65 7.63
CA LYS A 171 -13.26 -29.07 7.67
C LYS A 171 -12.83 -29.48 9.08
N ASN A 172 -13.79 -29.93 9.87
CA ASN A 172 -13.61 -30.95 10.91
C ASN A 172 -14.98 -31.57 11.23
N PRO A 173 -15.24 -32.84 10.87
CA PRO A 173 -15.96 -33.76 11.74
C PRO A 173 -15.06 -34.25 12.88
#